data_AF-A0A3C0WFN1-F1
#
_entry.id   AF-A0A3C0WFN1-F1
#
_cell.length_a   1.000
_cell.length_b   1.000
_cell.length_c   1.000
_cell.angle_alpha   90.00
_cell.angle_beta   90.00
_cell.angle_gamma   90.00
#
_symmetry.space_group_name_H-M   'P 1'
#
loop_
_entity.id
_entity.type
_entity.pdbx_description
1 polymer ?
#
loop_
_entity_poly.entity_id
_entity_poly.type
_entity_poly.pdbx_seq_one_letter_code
_entity_poly.pdbx_strand_id
1 'polypeptide(L)'
;NEPTAAAVAYGHQLGLLDGDAESTHEETILVYDLGGGTFDVTIMQIGGTDFTALATDGDVQLGGFDWDQRLVDYVAEQFIRTYGTDPREDSISAGRLWRECQDAKHTLTAREQTTIACDHAGQAMRIEVTRSVLEDITRDLLERTAFTTQQTLSAAGLTWDDIDRILLVGGSTRMPAVAAKLTELSGKELDRSVSPDEAVAHGAALHAGLLLDKHSGQDPNFTITNVNSHSLGVVGTDPETQRDRTGVVIPRNTQLPITGQRKFNIRAGQKSILVKIVEGESKNPSDCMPIGQCSIQLPQDLPPDSIARVLFRYREDGRLSVKVAIDNTDIALKHDFIRENSMPQETMDAWREYICGIPSS
;
A
#
# COMPACT_ATOMS: atom_id res chain seq x y z
N ASN A 1 -6.81 -5.61 0.88
CA ASN A 1 -5.76 -5.02 0.02
C ASN A 1 -6.29 -5.05 -1.42
N GLU A 2 -6.02 -4.02 -2.22
CA GLU A 2 -6.55 -3.88 -3.59
C GLU A 2 -6.00 -4.96 -4.54
N PRO A 3 -4.69 -5.28 -4.56
CA PRO A 3 -4.16 -6.35 -5.41
C PRO A 3 -4.72 -7.73 -5.06
N THR A 4 -4.95 -8.01 -3.77
CA THR A 4 -5.63 -9.25 -3.32
C THR A 4 -7.04 -9.34 -3.89
N ALA A 5 -7.78 -8.24 -3.89
CA ALA A 5 -9.13 -8.21 -4.46
C ALA A 5 -9.07 -8.49 -5.97
N ALA A 6 -8.15 -7.87 -6.70
CA ALA A 6 -7.98 -8.13 -8.12
C ALA A 6 -7.60 -9.59 -8.43
N ALA A 7 -6.74 -10.22 -7.61
CA ALA A 7 -6.42 -11.64 -7.71
C ALA A 7 -7.63 -12.55 -7.49
N VAL A 8 -8.49 -12.21 -6.52
CA VAL A 8 -9.75 -12.95 -6.28
C VAL A 8 -10.72 -12.80 -7.46
N ALA A 9 -10.83 -11.60 -8.04
CA ALA A 9 -11.63 -11.38 -9.24
C ALA A 9 -11.11 -12.18 -10.43
N TYR A 10 -9.78 -12.28 -10.56
CA TYR A 10 -9.12 -13.12 -11.55
C TYR A 10 -9.46 -14.60 -11.35
N GLY A 11 -9.30 -15.12 -10.14
CA GLY A 11 -9.64 -16.52 -9.84
C GLY A 11 -11.12 -16.85 -10.07
N HIS A 12 -12.03 -15.92 -9.74
CA HIS A 12 -13.45 -16.05 -10.10
C HIS A 12 -13.68 -16.13 -11.61
N GLN A 13 -12.99 -15.29 -12.40
CA GLN A 13 -13.12 -15.31 -13.85
C GLN A 13 -12.62 -16.63 -14.48
N LEU A 14 -11.66 -17.29 -13.84
CA LEU A 14 -11.22 -18.64 -14.21
C LEU A 14 -12.20 -19.75 -13.79
N GLY A 15 -13.28 -19.43 -13.06
CA GLY A 15 -14.22 -20.41 -12.52
C GLY A 15 -13.70 -21.15 -11.28
N LEU A 16 -12.60 -20.69 -10.67
CA LEU A 16 -12.01 -21.35 -9.49
C LEU A 16 -12.96 -21.34 -8.27
N LEU A 17 -13.88 -20.38 -8.22
CA LEU A 17 -14.81 -20.20 -7.10
C LEU A 17 -16.14 -20.96 -7.27
N ASP A 18 -16.35 -21.63 -8.41
CA ASP A 18 -17.62 -22.26 -8.79
C ASP A 18 -17.79 -23.68 -8.22
N GLY A 19 -16.87 -24.16 -7.37
CA GLY A 19 -16.97 -25.45 -6.66
C GLY A 19 -16.66 -26.70 -7.50
N ASP A 20 -16.64 -26.58 -8.83
CA ASP A 20 -16.34 -27.68 -9.77
C ASP A 20 -14.90 -27.64 -10.33
N ALA A 21 -14.08 -26.67 -9.92
CA ALA A 21 -12.72 -26.53 -10.42
C ALA A 21 -11.78 -27.57 -9.79
N GLU A 22 -11.62 -28.73 -10.44
CA GLU A 22 -10.53 -29.70 -10.19
C GLU A 22 -9.14 -29.15 -10.61
N SER A 23 -8.95 -27.83 -10.57
CA SER A 23 -7.66 -27.20 -10.83
C SER A 23 -6.75 -27.40 -9.62
N THR A 24 -6.05 -28.53 -9.63
CA THR A 24 -4.95 -28.82 -8.69
C THR A 24 -3.65 -28.10 -9.04
N HIS A 25 -3.65 -27.29 -10.11
CA HIS A 25 -2.48 -26.52 -10.50
C HIS A 25 -2.35 -25.29 -9.61
N GLU A 26 -1.22 -25.19 -8.96
CA GLU A 26 -0.79 -24.02 -8.21
C GLU A 26 -0.21 -23.01 -9.20
N GLU A 27 -0.73 -21.78 -9.17
CA GLU A 27 -0.32 -20.71 -10.06
C GLU A 27 0.23 -19.53 -9.23
N THR A 28 1.40 -19.04 -9.60
CA THR A 28 1.98 -17.84 -8.98
C THR A 28 1.77 -16.64 -9.89
N ILE A 29 0.97 -15.69 -9.42
CA ILE A 29 0.65 -14.47 -10.15
C ILE A 29 1.33 -13.25 -9.53
N LEU A 30 1.68 -12.29 -10.38
CA LEU A 30 2.07 -10.95 -9.97
C LEU A 30 0.95 -9.98 -10.34
N VAL A 31 0.38 -9.31 -9.35
CA VAL A 31 -0.58 -8.24 -9.56
C VAL A 31 0.17 -6.91 -9.53
N TYR A 32 0.15 -6.19 -10.64
CA TYR A 32 0.73 -4.85 -10.79
C TYR A 32 -0.42 -3.84 -10.84
N ASP A 33 -0.62 -3.10 -9.76
CA ASP A 33 -1.70 -2.12 -9.61
C ASP A 33 -1.14 -0.70 -9.68
N LEU A 34 -1.34 -0.01 -10.80
CA LEU A 34 -0.96 1.39 -10.96
C LEU A 34 -2.22 2.24 -11.13
N GLY A 35 -2.66 2.82 -10.02
CA GLY A 35 -3.86 3.62 -9.92
C GLY A 35 -3.65 5.09 -10.29
N GLY A 36 -4.54 5.93 -9.76
CA GLY A 36 -4.48 7.39 -9.92
C GLY A 36 -3.48 8.08 -8.99
N GLY A 37 -3.23 7.53 -7.80
CA GLY A 37 -2.34 8.15 -6.80
C GLY A 37 -1.41 7.18 -6.06
N THR A 38 -1.62 5.87 -6.20
CA THR A 38 -0.78 4.85 -5.57
C THR A 38 -0.37 3.79 -6.59
N PHE A 39 0.74 3.15 -6.26
CA PHE A 39 1.26 1.99 -6.96
C PHE A 39 1.41 0.86 -5.95
N ASP A 40 0.82 -0.29 -6.23
CA ASP A 40 0.90 -1.48 -5.39
C ASP A 40 1.31 -2.68 -6.24
N VAL A 41 2.14 -3.54 -5.67
CA VAL A 41 2.52 -4.82 -6.28
C VAL A 41 2.36 -5.94 -5.26
N THR A 42 1.74 -7.03 -5.68
CA THR A 42 1.59 -8.22 -4.83
C THR A 42 1.89 -9.47 -5.63
N ILE A 43 2.68 -10.35 -5.03
CA ILE A 43 2.90 -11.70 -5.54
C ILE A 43 1.99 -12.62 -4.75
N MET A 44 1.17 -13.38 -5.47
CA MET A 44 0.16 -14.23 -4.90
C MET A 44 0.23 -15.62 -5.51
N GLN A 45 0.15 -16.63 -4.65
CA GLN A 45 0.02 -18.02 -5.01
C GLN A 45 -1.47 -18.39 -4.94
N ILE A 46 -1.98 -18.99 -6.01
CA ILE A 46 -3.35 -19.47 -6.14
C ILE A 46 -3.29 -20.99 -6.25
N GLY A 47 -3.73 -21.68 -5.20
CA GLY A 47 -3.85 -23.14 -5.16
C GLY A 47 -5.32 -23.54 -5.12
N GLY A 48 -5.95 -23.74 -6.27
CA GLY A 48 -7.39 -24.00 -6.35
C GLY A 48 -8.19 -22.82 -5.78
N THR A 49 -8.80 -22.99 -4.61
CA THR A 49 -9.60 -21.97 -3.90
C THR A 49 -8.81 -21.24 -2.80
N ASP A 50 -7.51 -21.50 -2.65
CA ASP A 50 -6.66 -20.84 -1.66
C ASP A 50 -5.82 -19.73 -2.28
N PHE A 51 -6.04 -18.49 -1.84
CA PHE A 51 -5.32 -17.30 -2.30
C PHE A 51 -4.33 -16.84 -1.24
N THR A 52 -3.03 -17.01 -1.46
CA THR A 52 -1.98 -16.70 -0.48
C THR A 52 -1.02 -15.65 -1.01
N ALA A 53 -1.01 -14.46 -0.40
CA ALA A 53 0.00 -13.45 -0.68
C ALA A 53 1.36 -13.92 -0.15
N LEU A 54 2.39 -13.85 -1.01
CA LEU A 54 3.77 -14.19 -0.66
C LEU A 54 4.56 -12.94 -0.28
N ALA A 55 4.38 -11.86 -1.04
CA ALA A 55 4.96 -10.56 -0.76
C ALA A 55 4.10 -9.44 -1.32
N THR A 56 4.12 -8.30 -0.66
CA THR A 56 3.49 -7.06 -1.13
C THR A 56 4.42 -5.88 -0.85
N ASP A 57 4.41 -4.92 -1.76
CA ASP A 57 5.13 -3.65 -1.62
C ASP A 57 4.41 -2.59 -2.47
N GLY A 58 4.81 -1.33 -2.33
CA GLY A 58 4.14 -0.25 -3.06
C GLY A 58 4.73 1.12 -2.79
N ASP A 59 4.13 2.11 -3.43
CA ASP A 59 4.41 3.52 -3.26
C ASP A 59 3.08 4.29 -3.19
N VAL A 60 2.75 4.75 -1.98
CA VAL A 60 1.51 5.47 -1.68
C VAL A 60 1.48 6.90 -2.22
N GLN A 61 2.57 7.35 -2.85
CA GLN A 61 2.73 8.67 -3.47
C GLN A 61 3.24 8.54 -4.91
N LEU A 62 2.68 7.59 -5.65
CA LEU A 62 3.03 7.35 -7.04
C LEU A 62 1.83 6.81 -7.82
N GLY A 63 1.27 7.59 -8.72
CA GLY A 63 0.20 7.14 -9.60
C GLY A 63 0.00 8.03 -10.82
N GLY A 64 -1.09 7.82 -11.55
CA GLY A 64 -1.40 8.57 -12.78
C GLY A 64 -1.40 10.09 -12.62
N PHE A 65 -1.67 10.60 -11.41
CA PHE A 65 -1.57 12.02 -11.04
C PHE A 65 -0.15 12.56 -11.22
N ASP A 66 0.89 11.79 -10.90
CA ASP A 66 2.27 12.24 -11.04
C ASP A 66 2.67 12.37 -12.51
N TRP A 67 2.15 11.50 -13.39
CA TRP A 67 2.31 11.64 -14.84
C TRP A 67 1.62 12.91 -15.36
N ASP A 68 0.42 13.20 -14.88
CA ASP A 68 -0.31 14.42 -15.23
C ASP A 68 0.48 15.66 -14.78
N GLN A 69 1.03 15.64 -13.55
CA GLN A 69 1.85 16.73 -13.01
C GLN A 69 3.10 16.99 -13.86
N ARG A 70 3.79 15.95 -14.36
CA ARG A 70 4.94 16.14 -15.27
C ARG A 70 4.56 16.82 -16.58
N LEU A 71 3.39 16.51 -17.14
CA LEU A 71 2.87 17.21 -18.32
C LEU A 71 2.50 18.66 -18.00
N VAL A 72 1.88 18.92 -16.84
CA VAL A 72 1.56 20.28 -16.39
C VAL A 72 2.82 21.12 -16.27
N ASP A 73 3.86 20.59 -15.63
CA ASP A 73 5.14 21.29 -15.47
C ASP A 73 5.82 21.53 -16.83
N TYR A 74 5.85 20.51 -17.69
CA TYR A 74 6.40 20.66 -19.05
C TYR A 74 5.71 21.76 -19.84
N VAL A 75 4.37 21.80 -19.85
CA VAL A 75 3.59 22.81 -20.58
C VAL A 75 3.74 24.20 -19.95
N ALA A 76 3.69 24.29 -18.62
CA ALA A 76 3.86 25.55 -17.91
C ALA A 76 5.24 26.17 -18.15
N GLU A 77 6.31 25.37 -18.14
CA GLU A 77 7.66 25.86 -18.43
C GLU A 77 7.79 26.47 -19.84
N GLN A 78 7.16 25.86 -20.85
CA GLN A 78 7.15 26.41 -22.22
C GLN A 78 6.35 27.72 -22.29
N PHE A 79 5.23 27.79 -21.57
CA PHE A 79 4.44 29.01 -21.45
C PHE A 79 5.23 30.15 -20.81
N ILE A 80 5.91 29.88 -19.69
CA ILE A 80 6.79 30.83 -19.00
C ILE A 80 7.91 31.29 -19.93
N ARG A 81 8.56 30.39 -20.67
CA ARG A 81 9.64 30.76 -21.60
C ARG A 81 9.16 31.72 -22.70
N THR A 82 7.90 31.61 -23.12
CA THR A 82 7.36 32.43 -24.21
C THR A 82 6.76 33.75 -23.73
N TYR A 83 6.04 33.74 -22.60
CA TYR A 83 5.26 34.88 -22.14
C TYR A 83 5.70 35.47 -20.79
N GLY A 84 6.60 34.79 -20.07
CA GLY A 84 7.15 35.26 -18.79
C GLY A 84 6.20 35.17 -17.60
N THR A 85 5.05 34.52 -17.74
CA THR A 85 4.04 34.33 -16.67
C THR A 85 3.75 32.84 -16.47
N ASP A 86 3.46 32.44 -15.23
CA ASP A 86 3.25 31.04 -14.86
C ASP A 86 1.74 30.72 -14.77
N PRO A 87 1.19 29.84 -15.64
CA PRO A 87 -0.21 29.46 -15.58
C PRO A 87 -0.60 28.73 -14.29
N ARG A 88 0.36 28.20 -13.53
CA ARG A 88 0.13 27.47 -12.27
C ARG A 88 -0.14 28.40 -11.08
N GLU A 89 0.21 29.68 -11.19
CA GLU A 89 0.00 30.66 -10.10
C GLU A 89 -1.45 31.16 -10.03
N ASP A 90 -2.25 30.98 -11.09
CA ASP A 90 -3.68 31.28 -11.12
C ASP A 90 -4.50 29.98 -11.05
N SER A 91 -5.37 29.86 -10.05
CA SER A 91 -6.11 28.62 -9.79
C SER A 91 -7.04 28.20 -10.93
N ILE A 92 -7.56 29.15 -11.70
CA ILE A 92 -8.46 28.88 -12.83
C ILE A 92 -7.65 28.37 -14.03
N SER A 93 -6.56 29.05 -14.38
CA SER A 93 -5.61 28.60 -15.41
C SER A 93 -5.01 27.24 -15.06
N ALA A 94 -4.54 27.06 -13.82
CA ALA A 94 -3.96 25.81 -13.35
C ALA A 94 -4.94 24.65 -13.47
N GLY A 95 -6.19 24.82 -13.03
CA GLY A 95 -7.23 23.79 -13.13
C GLY A 95 -7.65 23.45 -14.57
N ARG A 96 -7.55 24.40 -15.50
CA ARG A 96 -7.74 24.14 -16.94
C ARG A 96 -6.58 23.34 -17.51
N LEU A 97 -5.36 23.82 -17.27
CA LEU A 97 -4.13 23.16 -17.73
C LEU A 97 -4.05 21.71 -17.24
N TRP A 98 -4.41 21.47 -15.98
CA TRP A 98 -4.48 20.13 -15.41
C TRP A 98 -5.40 19.18 -16.18
N ARG A 99 -6.61 19.63 -16.54
CA ARG A 99 -7.55 18.82 -17.33
C ARG A 99 -7.02 18.56 -18.74
N GLU A 100 -6.49 19.57 -19.39
CA GLU A 100 -5.89 19.44 -20.73
C GLU A 100 -4.70 18.46 -20.72
N CYS A 101 -3.88 18.46 -19.67
CA CYS A 101 -2.76 17.53 -19.53
C CYS A 101 -3.23 16.09 -19.24
N GLN A 102 -4.26 15.90 -18.43
CA GLN A 102 -4.84 14.58 -18.18
C GLN A 102 -5.46 14.00 -19.47
N ASP A 103 -6.24 14.80 -20.20
CA ASP A 103 -6.82 14.39 -21.49
C ASP A 103 -5.73 14.09 -22.52
N ALA A 104 -4.64 14.86 -22.50
CA ALA A 104 -3.47 14.59 -23.33
C ALA A 104 -2.80 13.27 -22.98
N LYS A 105 -2.58 12.95 -21.69
CA LYS A 105 -2.05 11.64 -21.25
C LYS A 105 -2.94 10.51 -21.76
N HIS A 106 -4.26 10.61 -21.57
CA HIS A 106 -5.20 9.60 -22.07
C HIS A 106 -5.15 9.46 -23.60
N THR A 107 -5.02 10.58 -24.31
CA THR A 107 -4.88 10.58 -25.77
C THR A 107 -3.58 9.90 -26.23
N LEU A 108 -2.47 10.16 -25.53
CA LEU A 108 -1.15 9.60 -25.83
C LEU A 108 -1.05 8.10 -25.55
N THR A 109 -1.93 7.54 -24.72
CA THR A 109 -2.11 6.09 -24.59
C THR A 109 -2.53 5.42 -25.90
N ALA A 110 -3.31 6.12 -26.74
CA ALA A 110 -3.84 5.59 -28.00
C ALA A 110 -3.19 6.20 -29.27
N ARG A 111 -2.54 7.37 -29.15
CA ARG A 111 -1.95 8.12 -30.28
C ARG A 111 -0.50 8.46 -30.00
N GLU A 112 0.29 8.69 -31.06
CA GLU A 112 1.69 9.07 -30.92
C GLU A 112 1.90 10.54 -30.55
N GLN A 113 0.90 11.38 -30.76
CA GLN A 113 0.97 12.82 -30.47
C GLN A 113 -0.41 13.42 -30.21
N THR A 114 -0.41 14.55 -29.51
CA THR A 114 -1.58 15.39 -29.25
C THR A 114 -1.15 16.85 -29.09
N THR A 115 -2.11 17.78 -29.04
CA THR A 115 -1.85 19.20 -28.77
C THR A 115 -2.55 19.61 -27.48
N ILE A 116 -1.80 20.23 -26.57
CA ILE A 116 -2.29 20.73 -25.28
C ILE A 116 -2.51 22.23 -25.40
N ALA A 117 -3.70 22.71 -25.05
CA ALA A 117 -4.00 24.14 -24.97
C ALA A 117 -3.64 24.69 -23.58
N CYS A 118 -3.00 25.86 -23.54
CA CYS A 118 -2.69 26.56 -22.30
C CYS A 118 -3.05 28.04 -22.46
N ASP A 119 -4.04 28.49 -21.68
CA ASP A 119 -4.52 29.88 -21.67
C ASP A 119 -4.27 30.52 -20.30
N HIS A 120 -3.55 31.64 -20.29
CA HIS A 120 -3.25 32.37 -19.06
C HIS A 120 -2.95 33.85 -19.33
N ALA A 121 -3.43 34.74 -18.46
CA ALA A 121 -3.20 36.19 -18.53
C ALA A 121 -3.48 36.83 -19.91
N GLY A 122 -4.51 36.35 -20.62
CA GLY A 122 -4.88 36.84 -21.96
C GLY A 122 -3.98 36.33 -23.10
N GLN A 123 -3.03 35.45 -22.81
CA GLN A 123 -2.19 34.76 -23.78
C GLN A 123 -2.65 33.31 -23.95
N ALA A 124 -2.51 32.78 -25.16
CA ALA A 124 -2.90 31.43 -25.53
C ALA A 124 -1.76 30.72 -26.24
N MET A 125 -1.45 29.51 -25.81
CA MET A 125 -0.44 28.64 -26.41
C MET A 125 -1.04 27.28 -26.76
N ARG A 126 -0.56 26.70 -27.86
CA ARG A 126 -0.81 25.30 -28.22
C ARG A 126 0.51 24.57 -28.31
N ILE A 127 0.69 23.54 -27.50
CA ILE A 127 1.92 22.77 -27.43
C ILE A 127 1.66 21.38 -27.98
N GLU A 128 2.36 21.01 -29.06
CA GLU A 128 2.36 19.63 -29.53
C GLU A 128 3.25 18.78 -28.60
N VAL A 129 2.70 17.67 -28.12
CA VAL A 129 3.38 16.72 -27.25
C VAL A 129 3.28 15.34 -27.88
N THR A 130 4.40 14.65 -27.99
CA THR A 130 4.47 13.27 -28.48
C THR A 130 4.51 12.28 -27.31
N ARG A 131 4.18 11.01 -27.57
CA ARG A 131 4.29 9.95 -26.57
C ARG A 131 5.73 9.82 -26.05
N SER A 132 6.72 9.92 -26.95
CA SER A 132 8.13 9.91 -26.57
C SER A 132 8.47 11.01 -25.55
N VAL A 133 7.93 12.22 -25.71
CA VAL A 133 8.16 13.30 -24.73
C VAL A 133 7.55 12.94 -23.38
N LEU A 134 6.32 12.42 -23.34
CA LEU A 134 5.68 11.96 -22.11
C LEU A 134 6.51 10.86 -21.42
N GLU A 135 6.94 9.86 -22.18
CA GLU A 135 7.77 8.77 -21.67
C GLU A 135 9.12 9.27 -21.14
N ASP A 136 9.73 10.25 -21.82
CA ASP A 136 11.01 10.81 -21.40
C ASP A 136 10.91 11.59 -20.09
N ILE A 137 9.88 12.43 -19.93
CA ILE A 137 9.69 13.27 -18.73
C ILE A 137 9.11 12.52 -17.52
N THR A 138 8.65 11.28 -17.73
CA THR A 138 8.08 10.41 -16.67
C THR A 138 8.90 9.12 -16.45
N ARG A 139 10.07 9.03 -17.07
CA ARG A 139 10.94 7.84 -17.01
C ARG A 139 11.27 7.44 -15.58
N ASP A 140 11.58 8.41 -14.72
CA ASP A 140 11.92 8.19 -13.32
C ASP A 140 10.75 7.58 -12.53
N LEU A 141 9.51 7.96 -12.86
CA LEU A 141 8.31 7.42 -12.24
C LEU A 141 8.10 5.95 -12.62
N LEU A 142 8.33 5.60 -13.88
CA LEU A 142 8.25 4.21 -14.36
C LEU A 142 9.41 3.34 -13.83
N GLU A 143 10.60 3.91 -13.66
CA GLU A 143 11.74 3.21 -13.06
C GLU A 143 11.48 2.91 -11.57
N ARG A 144 10.81 3.81 -10.84
CA ARG A 144 10.37 3.56 -9.46
C ARG A 144 9.43 2.36 -9.36
N THR A 145 8.43 2.27 -10.24
CA THR A 145 7.51 1.12 -10.21
C THR A 145 8.23 -0.18 -10.54
N ALA A 146 9.10 -0.18 -11.56
CA ALA A 146 9.92 -1.33 -11.95
C ALA A 146 10.83 -1.81 -10.83
N PHE A 147 11.50 -0.88 -10.14
CA PHE A 147 12.35 -1.18 -8.99
C PHE A 147 11.55 -1.84 -7.87
N THR A 148 10.41 -1.26 -7.48
CA THR A 148 9.56 -1.81 -6.42
C THR A 148 9.01 -3.20 -6.79
N THR A 149 8.66 -3.44 -8.06
CA THR A 149 8.28 -4.78 -8.55
C THR A 149 9.40 -5.80 -8.37
N GLN A 150 10.64 -5.46 -8.74
CA GLN A 150 11.80 -6.35 -8.56
C GLN A 150 12.10 -6.62 -7.09
N GLN A 151 12.00 -5.60 -6.23
CA GLN A 151 12.19 -5.74 -4.79
C GLN A 151 11.13 -6.67 -4.17
N THR A 152 9.90 -6.63 -4.68
CA THR A 152 8.81 -7.50 -4.24
C THR A 152 9.06 -8.95 -4.63
N LEU A 153 9.52 -9.21 -5.85
CA LEU A 153 9.97 -10.53 -6.30
C LEU A 153 11.08 -11.08 -5.41
N SER A 154 12.11 -10.28 -5.17
CA SER A 154 13.21 -10.67 -4.29
C SER A 154 12.75 -10.97 -2.87
N ALA A 155 11.77 -10.22 -2.35
CA ALA A 155 11.21 -10.44 -1.02
C ALA A 155 10.35 -11.71 -0.91
N ALA A 156 9.70 -12.12 -2.01
CA ALA A 156 9.05 -13.43 -2.12
C ALA A 156 10.05 -14.58 -2.31
N GLY A 157 11.33 -14.28 -2.56
CA GLY A 157 12.35 -15.28 -2.88
C GLY A 157 12.18 -15.88 -4.29
N LEU A 158 11.52 -15.15 -5.19
CA LEU A 158 11.19 -15.60 -6.53
C LEU A 158 11.92 -14.79 -7.61
N THR A 159 11.97 -15.37 -8.80
CA THR A 159 12.44 -14.74 -10.03
C THR A 159 11.28 -14.57 -11.01
N TRP A 160 11.52 -13.88 -12.13
CA TRP A 160 10.50 -13.77 -13.17
C TRP A 160 10.09 -15.13 -13.75
N ASP A 161 10.99 -16.13 -13.77
CA ASP A 161 10.67 -17.46 -14.31
C ASP A 161 9.60 -18.19 -13.47
N ASP A 162 9.52 -17.88 -12.18
CA ASP A 162 8.57 -18.46 -11.22
C ASP A 162 7.18 -17.81 -11.30
N ILE A 163 7.00 -16.73 -12.07
CA ILE A 163 5.72 -16.04 -12.22
C ILE A 163 4.97 -16.60 -13.42
N ASP A 164 3.83 -17.22 -13.21
CA ASP A 164 3.01 -17.77 -14.29
C ASP A 164 2.29 -16.65 -15.06
N ARG A 165 1.77 -15.65 -14.35
CA ARG A 165 1.01 -14.54 -14.94
C ARG A 165 1.27 -13.19 -14.30
N ILE A 166 1.15 -12.15 -15.10
CA ILE A 166 1.24 -10.76 -14.66
C ILE A 166 -0.10 -10.08 -14.95
N LEU A 167 -0.85 -9.75 -13.89
CA LEU A 167 -2.13 -9.05 -13.99
C LEU A 167 -1.91 -7.54 -13.90
N LEU A 168 -2.55 -6.78 -14.79
CA LEU A 168 -2.53 -5.32 -14.76
C LEU A 168 -3.83 -4.77 -14.14
N VAL A 169 -3.69 -3.93 -13.12
CA VAL A 169 -4.80 -3.30 -12.40
C VAL A 169 -4.56 -1.79 -12.31
N GLY A 170 -5.63 -1.00 -12.33
CA GLY A 170 -5.55 0.45 -12.29
C GLY A 170 -5.39 1.09 -13.67
N GLY A 171 -6.12 2.19 -13.91
CA GLY A 171 -6.23 2.80 -15.24
C GLY A 171 -4.90 3.28 -15.84
N SER A 172 -3.91 3.60 -15.00
CA SER A 172 -2.59 4.05 -15.47
C SER A 172 -1.76 2.92 -16.11
N THR A 173 -2.09 1.66 -15.85
CA THR A 173 -1.47 0.51 -16.53
C THR A 173 -1.77 0.43 -18.03
N ARG A 174 -2.76 1.20 -18.51
CA ARG A 174 -3.09 1.30 -19.94
C ARG A 174 -1.98 1.96 -20.75
N MET A 175 -1.10 2.75 -20.12
CA MET A 175 0.01 3.41 -20.80
C MET A 175 0.95 2.37 -21.46
N PRO A 176 1.28 2.50 -22.75
CA PRO A 176 2.11 1.52 -23.47
C PRO A 176 3.48 1.28 -22.83
N ALA A 177 4.10 2.33 -22.26
CA ALA A 177 5.39 2.23 -21.59
C ALA A 177 5.38 1.29 -20.37
N VAL A 178 4.26 1.21 -19.64
CA VAL A 178 4.11 0.31 -18.49
C VAL A 178 4.16 -1.14 -18.97
N ALA A 179 3.35 -1.46 -19.98
CA ALA A 179 3.32 -2.80 -20.57
C ALA A 179 4.69 -3.17 -21.19
N ALA A 180 5.29 -2.27 -21.95
CA ALA A 180 6.60 -2.48 -22.56
C ALA A 180 7.68 -2.77 -21.52
N LYS A 181 7.72 -1.99 -20.42
CA LYS A 181 8.68 -2.18 -19.33
C LYS A 181 8.48 -3.53 -18.63
N LEU A 182 7.23 -3.93 -18.34
CA LEU A 182 6.97 -5.23 -17.71
C LEU A 182 7.32 -6.40 -18.64
N THR A 183 7.02 -6.31 -19.94
CA THR A 183 7.46 -7.33 -20.91
C THR A 183 8.99 -7.39 -21.02
N GLU A 184 9.67 -6.24 -21.03
CA GLU A 184 11.14 -6.17 -21.03
C GLU A 184 11.75 -6.87 -19.80
N LEU A 185 11.19 -6.61 -18.61
CA LEU A 185 11.69 -7.17 -17.35
C LEU A 185 11.41 -8.65 -17.19
N SER A 186 10.20 -9.08 -17.56
CA SER A 186 9.71 -10.44 -17.29
C SER A 186 9.91 -11.41 -18.44
N GLY A 187 10.02 -10.92 -19.69
CA GLY A 187 9.96 -11.74 -20.89
C GLY A 187 8.60 -12.40 -21.15
N LYS A 188 7.56 -12.04 -20.39
CA LYS A 188 6.23 -12.69 -20.43
C LYS A 188 5.17 -11.79 -21.07
N GLU A 189 4.13 -12.45 -21.59
CA GLU A 189 2.91 -11.76 -22.01
C GLU A 189 2.11 -11.34 -20.78
N LEU A 190 1.51 -10.14 -20.84
CA LEU A 190 0.72 -9.58 -19.75
C LEU A 190 -0.73 -10.03 -19.87
N ASP A 191 -1.30 -10.48 -18.75
CA ASP A 191 -2.67 -10.95 -18.71
C ASP A 191 -3.64 -9.75 -18.64
N ARG A 192 -4.69 -9.82 -19.45
CA ARG A 192 -5.74 -8.80 -19.58
C ARG A 192 -7.14 -9.39 -19.39
N SER A 193 -7.25 -10.56 -18.77
CA SER A 193 -8.52 -11.22 -18.55
C SER A 193 -9.45 -10.37 -17.69
N VAL A 194 -8.91 -9.76 -16.62
CA VAL A 194 -9.65 -8.89 -15.71
C VAL A 194 -9.66 -7.44 -16.18
N SER A 195 -10.76 -6.73 -15.89
CA SER A 195 -10.85 -5.29 -16.13
C SER A 195 -9.93 -4.53 -15.16
N PRO A 196 -8.97 -3.73 -15.65
CA PRO A 196 -8.08 -2.98 -14.77
C PRO A 196 -8.82 -1.95 -13.91
N ASP A 197 -10.00 -1.49 -14.34
CA ASP A 197 -10.77 -0.45 -13.64
C ASP A 197 -11.76 -1.04 -12.61
N GLU A 198 -12.15 -2.31 -12.76
CA GLU A 198 -13.26 -2.92 -11.98
C GLU A 198 -12.83 -4.13 -11.15
N ALA A 199 -11.66 -4.74 -11.42
CA ALA A 199 -11.20 -5.97 -10.76
C ALA A 199 -11.19 -5.85 -9.24
N VAL A 200 -10.72 -4.71 -8.71
CA VAL A 200 -10.69 -4.45 -7.26
C VAL A 200 -12.09 -4.45 -6.67
N ALA A 201 -13.06 -3.79 -7.33
CA ALA A 201 -14.44 -3.72 -6.85
C ALA A 201 -15.13 -5.10 -6.90
N HIS A 202 -14.92 -5.88 -7.97
CA HIS A 202 -15.42 -7.25 -8.06
C HIS A 202 -14.84 -8.15 -6.97
N GLY A 203 -13.53 -8.09 -6.75
CA GLY A 203 -12.86 -8.84 -5.70
C GLY A 203 -13.35 -8.48 -4.30
N ALA A 204 -13.57 -7.19 -4.04
CA ALA A 204 -14.12 -6.71 -2.78
C ALA A 204 -15.56 -7.23 -2.54
N ALA A 205 -16.38 -7.29 -3.58
CA ALA A 205 -17.73 -7.86 -3.50
C ALA A 205 -17.69 -9.36 -3.17
N LEU A 206 -16.79 -10.13 -3.81
CA LEU A 206 -16.56 -11.54 -3.51
C LEU A 206 -16.06 -11.75 -2.08
N HIS A 207 -15.14 -10.91 -1.61
CA HIS A 207 -14.67 -10.93 -0.23
C HIS A 207 -15.79 -10.63 0.77
N ALA A 208 -16.69 -9.69 0.46
CA ALA A 208 -17.86 -9.44 1.29
C ALA A 208 -18.77 -10.67 1.39
N GLY A 209 -18.97 -11.40 0.28
CA GLY A 209 -19.65 -12.70 0.28
C GLY A 209 -18.99 -13.70 1.23
N LEU A 210 -17.68 -13.89 1.13
CA LEU A 210 -16.90 -14.74 2.04
C LEU A 210 -17.10 -14.37 3.51
N LEU A 211 -17.16 -13.08 3.84
CA LEU A 211 -17.41 -12.62 5.22
C LEU A 211 -18.85 -12.90 5.67
N LEU A 212 -19.84 -12.79 4.79
CA LEU A 212 -21.24 -13.11 5.08
C LEU A 212 -21.44 -14.61 5.35
N ASP A 213 -20.78 -15.48 4.58
CA ASP A 213 -20.81 -16.93 4.79
C ASP A 213 -20.24 -17.28 6.16
N LYS A 214 -19.04 -16.77 6.47
CA LYS A 214 -18.40 -16.92 7.79
C LYS A 214 -19.31 -16.43 8.93
N HIS A 215 -19.97 -15.29 8.75
CA HIS A 215 -20.88 -14.74 9.77
C HIS A 215 -22.14 -15.59 9.95
N SER A 216 -22.60 -16.23 8.89
CA SER A 216 -23.79 -17.10 8.87
C SER A 216 -23.49 -18.54 9.30
N GLY A 217 -22.23 -18.86 9.62
CA GLY A 217 -21.78 -20.20 9.98
C GLY A 217 -21.69 -21.17 8.79
N GLN A 218 -21.61 -20.65 7.57
CA GLN A 218 -21.38 -21.41 6.35
C GLN A 218 -19.87 -21.42 6.03
N ASP A 219 -19.38 -22.52 5.46
CA ASP A 219 -18.01 -22.60 4.98
C ASP A 219 -17.89 -21.80 3.67
N PRO A 220 -16.97 -20.82 3.58
CA PRO A 220 -16.79 -20.04 2.36
C PRO A 220 -16.17 -20.90 1.25
N ASN A 221 -16.51 -20.59 0.00
CA ASN A 221 -16.01 -21.32 -1.17
C ASN A 221 -14.51 -21.12 -1.45
N PHE A 222 -13.85 -20.17 -0.76
CA PHE A 222 -12.43 -19.87 -0.92
C PHE A 222 -11.81 -19.25 0.32
N THR A 223 -10.48 -19.23 0.38
CA THR A 223 -9.72 -18.63 1.48
C THR A 223 -8.75 -17.57 0.99
N ILE A 224 -8.44 -16.61 1.86
CA ILE A 224 -7.46 -15.56 1.59
C ILE A 224 -6.49 -15.50 2.78
N THR A 225 -5.20 -15.61 2.49
CA THR A 225 -4.12 -15.36 3.43
C THR A 225 -3.31 -14.15 2.94
N ASN A 226 -3.35 -13.05 3.70
CA ASN A 226 -2.59 -11.83 3.38
C ASN A 226 -1.29 -11.77 4.19
N VAL A 227 -0.40 -10.87 3.78
CA VAL A 227 0.81 -10.50 4.53
C VAL A 227 0.82 -9.01 4.88
N ASN A 228 1.68 -8.58 5.80
CA ASN A 228 1.92 -7.17 6.08
C ASN A 228 2.94 -6.53 5.12
N SER A 229 2.69 -5.30 4.67
CA SER A 229 3.58 -4.61 3.71
C SER A 229 4.91 -4.14 4.33
N HIS A 230 4.89 -3.72 5.59
CA HIS A 230 6.05 -3.20 6.29
C HIS A 230 6.29 -3.88 7.63
N SER A 231 7.54 -3.88 8.06
CA SER A 231 7.96 -4.35 9.37
C SER A 231 7.35 -3.48 10.45
N LEU A 232 6.73 -4.12 11.45
CA LEU A 232 6.23 -3.47 12.65
C LEU A 232 7.24 -3.65 13.78
N GLY A 233 7.64 -2.56 14.40
CA GLY A 233 8.67 -2.55 15.42
C GLY A 233 8.38 -1.61 16.57
N VAL A 234 9.32 -1.59 17.51
CA VAL A 234 9.34 -0.61 18.60
C VAL A 234 10.69 0.06 18.69
N VAL A 235 10.71 1.31 19.17
CA VAL A 235 11.95 2.03 19.44
C VAL A 235 12.53 1.56 20.76
N GLY A 236 13.78 1.08 20.72
CA GLY A 236 14.56 0.74 21.90
C GLY A 236 15.92 1.42 21.88
N THR A 237 16.58 1.49 23.03
CA THR A 237 17.94 2.03 23.14
C THR A 237 18.96 0.91 23.01
N ASP A 238 19.89 1.06 22.07
CA ASP A 238 21.01 0.14 21.87
C ASP A 238 21.98 0.21 23.07
N PRO A 239 22.33 -0.92 23.71
CA PRO A 239 23.11 -0.90 24.95
C PRO A 239 24.56 -0.46 24.74
N GLU A 240 25.14 -0.68 23.56
CA GLU A 240 26.55 -0.35 23.27
C GLU A 240 26.70 1.12 22.89
N THR A 241 25.81 1.61 22.03
CA THR A 241 25.90 2.96 21.46
C THR A 241 25.07 3.99 22.21
N GLN A 242 24.15 3.54 23.08
CA GLN A 242 23.16 4.37 23.77
C GLN A 242 22.28 5.20 22.82
N ARG A 243 22.16 4.77 21.55
CA ARG A 243 21.32 5.42 20.54
C ARG A 243 20.00 4.67 20.37
N ASP A 244 18.97 5.42 20.00
CA ASP A 244 17.68 4.82 19.65
C ASP A 244 17.80 4.02 18.35
N ARG A 245 17.20 2.83 18.35
CA ARG A 245 17.15 1.91 17.23
C ARG A 245 15.78 1.24 17.14
N THR A 246 15.37 0.98 15.92
CA THR A 246 14.16 0.20 15.63
C THR A 246 14.42 -1.28 15.92
N GLY A 247 13.66 -1.83 16.86
CA GLY A 247 13.58 -3.26 17.11
C GLY A 247 12.36 -3.86 16.43
N VAL A 248 12.56 -4.49 15.27
CA VAL A 248 11.50 -5.22 14.55
C VAL A 248 10.87 -6.31 15.44
N VAL A 249 9.54 -6.35 15.45
CA VAL A 249 8.72 -7.32 16.20
C VAL A 249 7.99 -8.27 15.24
N ILE A 250 7.42 -7.74 14.16
CA ILE A 250 6.83 -8.51 13.05
C ILE A 250 7.53 -8.03 11.78
N PRO A 251 8.34 -8.87 11.12
CA PRO A 251 8.96 -8.53 9.84
C PRO A 251 7.92 -8.26 8.76
N ARG A 252 8.26 -7.46 7.74
CA ARG A 252 7.45 -7.33 6.52
C ARG A 252 7.22 -8.70 5.85
N ASN A 253 6.15 -8.80 5.06
CA ASN A 253 5.73 -10.01 4.34
C ASN A 253 5.48 -11.24 5.24
N THR A 254 5.10 -11.03 6.50
CA THR A 254 4.66 -12.09 7.41
C THR A 254 3.15 -12.32 7.25
N GLN A 255 2.74 -13.59 7.11
CA GLN A 255 1.34 -13.97 6.97
C GLN A 255 0.49 -13.54 8.17
N LEU A 256 -0.73 -13.08 7.89
CA LEU A 256 -1.71 -12.63 8.87
C LEU A 256 -2.81 -13.68 9.06
N PRO A 257 -3.34 -13.85 10.29
CA PRO A 257 -2.99 -13.11 11.50
C PRO A 257 -1.70 -13.64 12.16
N ILE A 258 -0.94 -12.77 12.83
CA ILE A 258 0.32 -13.13 13.51
C ILE A 258 0.43 -12.52 14.89
N THR A 259 1.14 -13.20 15.78
CA THR A 259 1.61 -12.63 17.04
C THR A 259 3.14 -12.62 17.08
N GLY A 260 3.73 -11.42 17.09
CA GLY A 260 5.15 -11.20 17.28
C GLY A 260 5.45 -10.77 18.71
N GLN A 261 6.67 -11.01 19.18
CA GLN A 261 7.10 -10.51 20.49
C GLN A 261 8.58 -10.13 20.51
N ARG A 262 8.91 -9.16 21.36
CA ARG A 262 10.30 -8.76 21.60
C ARG A 262 10.53 -8.44 23.07
N LYS A 263 11.71 -8.79 23.57
CA LYS A 263 12.12 -8.62 24.97
C LYS A 263 12.98 -7.37 25.14
N PHE A 264 12.78 -6.66 26.23
CA PHE A 264 13.48 -5.44 26.61
C PHE A 264 13.89 -5.52 28.08
N ASN A 265 15.12 -5.12 28.38
CA ASN A 265 15.61 -5.07 29.75
C ASN A 265 15.02 -3.85 30.47
N ILE A 266 14.56 -4.05 31.71
CA ILE A 266 14.11 -2.95 32.58
C ILE A 266 15.32 -2.47 33.39
N ARG A 267 15.59 -1.15 33.39
CA ARG A 267 16.70 -0.57 34.15
C ARG A 267 16.35 -0.55 35.65
N ALA A 268 17.36 -0.66 36.51
CA ALA A 268 17.18 -0.55 37.95
C ALA A 268 16.52 0.79 38.33
N GLY A 269 15.44 0.74 39.12
CA GLY A 269 14.69 1.93 39.53
C GLY A 269 13.82 2.57 38.43
N GLN A 270 13.69 1.94 37.26
CA GLN A 270 12.79 2.41 36.20
C GLN A 270 11.34 2.32 36.66
N LYS A 271 10.62 3.44 36.55
CA LYS A 271 9.22 3.57 37.03
C LYS A 271 8.17 3.36 35.94
N SER A 272 8.56 3.51 34.67
CA SER A 272 7.65 3.34 33.55
C SER A 272 8.38 2.88 32.30
N ILE A 273 7.63 2.28 31.37
CA ILE A 273 8.08 1.92 30.03
C ILE A 273 7.26 2.73 29.04
N LEU A 274 7.93 3.48 28.18
CA LEU A 274 7.33 4.10 27.00
C LEU A 274 7.61 3.20 25.80
N VAL A 275 6.58 2.59 25.24
CA VAL A 275 6.67 1.82 24.00
C VAL A 275 6.27 2.74 22.86
N LYS A 276 7.24 3.13 22.03
CA LYS A 276 6.98 3.83 20.77
C LYS A 276 6.94 2.80 19.65
N ILE A 277 5.85 2.76 18.91
CA ILE A 277 5.58 1.80 17.84
C ILE A 277 5.84 2.49 16.51
N VAL A 278 6.61 1.83 15.65
CA VAL A 278 6.98 2.34 14.34
C VAL A 278 6.77 1.28 13.26
N GLU A 279 6.52 1.75 12.05
CA GLU A 279 6.40 0.96 10.82
C GLU A 279 7.51 1.34 9.84
N GLY A 280 8.19 0.34 9.27
CA GLY A 280 9.21 0.54 8.23
C GLY A 280 10.48 -0.28 8.45
N GLU A 281 11.38 -0.21 7.47
CA GLU A 281 12.53 -1.13 7.38
C GLU A 281 13.84 -0.54 7.95
N SER A 282 13.87 0.74 8.31
CA SER A 282 15.08 1.39 8.83
C SER A 282 15.39 0.97 10.27
N LYS A 283 16.68 0.79 10.56
CA LYS A 283 17.16 0.64 11.94
C LYS A 283 17.12 1.96 12.72
N ASN A 284 17.05 3.08 12.01
CA ASN A 284 16.95 4.41 12.59
C ASN A 284 15.47 4.82 12.69
N PRO A 285 14.92 5.02 13.90
CA PRO A 285 13.51 5.31 14.09
C PRO A 285 13.00 6.58 13.39
N SER A 286 13.88 7.56 13.13
CA SER A 286 13.48 8.79 12.43
C SER A 286 13.09 8.57 10.96
N ASP A 287 13.52 7.44 10.39
CA ASP A 287 13.27 7.09 8.99
C ASP A 287 12.12 6.06 8.89
N CYS A 288 11.42 5.80 10.01
CA CYS A 288 10.24 4.96 10.09
C CYS A 288 9.00 5.82 10.36
N MET A 289 7.83 5.33 9.97
CA MET A 289 6.56 5.99 10.26
C MET A 289 6.14 5.70 11.71
N PRO A 290 5.93 6.71 12.57
CA PRO A 290 5.34 6.50 13.88
C PRO A 290 3.88 6.07 13.75
N ILE A 291 3.52 4.94 14.37
CA ILE A 291 2.13 4.44 14.39
C ILE A 291 1.42 4.92 15.65
N GLY A 292 2.16 4.98 16.76
CA GLY A 292 1.63 5.38 18.05
C GLY A 292 2.52 4.99 19.21
N GLN A 293 2.03 5.23 20.42
CA GLN A 293 2.78 4.92 21.64
C GLN A 293 1.87 4.54 22.79
N CYS A 294 2.42 3.81 23.75
CA CYS A 294 1.79 3.59 25.05
C CYS A 294 2.81 3.72 26.18
N SER A 295 2.36 4.25 27.31
CA SER A 295 3.18 4.39 28.52
C SER A 295 2.60 3.50 29.60
N ILE A 296 3.48 2.76 30.27
CA ILE A 296 3.11 1.75 31.24
C ILE A 296 3.83 2.03 32.53
N GLN A 297 3.10 2.19 33.62
CA GLN A 297 3.68 2.33 34.94
C GLN A 297 4.13 0.96 35.45
N LEU A 298 5.36 0.88 35.94
CA LEU A 298 5.94 -0.32 36.52
C LEU A 298 5.65 -0.38 38.02
N PRO A 299 5.46 -1.58 38.59
CA PRO A 299 5.44 -1.77 40.04
C PRO A 299 6.75 -1.34 40.68
N GLN A 300 6.67 -0.96 41.96
CA GLN A 300 7.85 -0.52 42.72
C GLN A 300 8.80 -1.68 43.07
N ASP A 301 8.28 -2.91 43.18
CA ASP A 301 9.01 -4.09 43.68
C ASP A 301 9.27 -5.13 42.58
N LEU A 302 9.77 -4.69 41.42
CA LEU A 302 10.18 -5.62 40.37
C LEU A 302 11.46 -6.36 40.76
N PRO A 303 11.54 -7.69 40.53
CA PRO A 303 12.78 -8.43 40.67
C PRO A 303 13.93 -7.79 39.87
N PRO A 304 15.18 -7.86 40.35
CA PRO A 304 16.35 -7.51 39.55
C PRO A 304 16.33 -8.26 38.20
N ASP A 305 16.79 -7.59 37.14
CA ASP A 305 16.84 -8.14 35.78
C ASP A 305 15.47 -8.52 35.17
N SER A 306 14.38 -7.94 35.69
CA SER A 306 13.04 -8.09 35.10
C SER A 306 13.03 -7.70 33.62
N ILE A 307 12.37 -8.52 32.81
CA ILE A 307 12.27 -8.35 31.36
C ILE A 307 10.86 -7.92 30.99
N ALA A 308 10.75 -6.82 30.26
CA ALA A 308 9.52 -6.42 29.60
C ALA A 308 9.39 -7.13 28.25
N ARG A 309 8.26 -7.79 28.04
CA ARG A 309 7.91 -8.44 26.78
C ARG A 309 6.84 -7.63 26.09
N VAL A 310 7.16 -7.05 24.95
CA VAL A 310 6.21 -6.36 24.09
C VAL A 310 5.67 -7.35 23.08
N LEU A 311 4.35 -7.54 23.05
CA LEU A 311 3.64 -8.46 22.18
C LEU A 311 2.80 -7.66 21.19
N PHE A 312 2.99 -7.92 19.90
CA PHE A 312 2.17 -7.39 18.83
C PHE A 312 1.25 -8.50 18.36
N ARG A 313 -0.06 -8.27 18.39
CA ARG A 313 -1.03 -9.11 17.69
C ARG A 313 -1.52 -8.34 16.48
N TYR A 314 -1.22 -8.86 15.30
CA TYR A 314 -1.65 -8.28 14.04
C TYR A 314 -2.69 -9.19 13.39
N ARG A 315 -3.85 -8.62 13.08
CA ARG A 315 -5.04 -9.37 12.66
C ARG A 315 -5.19 -9.35 11.13
N GLU A 316 -6.06 -10.21 10.62
CA GLU A 316 -6.42 -10.31 9.20
C GLU A 316 -6.91 -8.97 8.61
N ASP A 317 -7.58 -8.14 9.43
CA ASP A 317 -8.10 -6.82 9.05
C ASP A 317 -7.04 -5.70 9.07
N GLY A 318 -5.77 -6.02 9.28
CA GLY A 318 -4.71 -5.01 9.38
C GLY A 318 -4.81 -4.15 10.65
N ARG A 319 -5.45 -4.63 11.72
CA ARG A 319 -5.44 -3.93 13.02
C ARG A 319 -4.42 -4.53 13.99
N LEU A 320 -3.45 -3.71 14.35
CA LEU A 320 -2.45 -4.01 15.39
C LEU A 320 -3.04 -3.81 16.80
N SER A 321 -2.75 -4.75 17.70
CA SER A 321 -2.95 -4.63 19.14
C SER A 321 -1.64 -4.88 19.86
N VAL A 322 -1.31 -4.02 20.83
CA VAL A 322 -0.06 -4.12 21.59
C VAL A 322 -0.36 -4.47 23.04
N LYS A 323 0.40 -5.41 23.58
CA LYS A 323 0.38 -5.76 25.00
C LYS A 323 1.80 -5.74 25.54
N VAL A 324 1.96 -5.36 26.79
CA VAL A 324 3.24 -5.51 27.50
C VAL A 324 3.01 -6.39 28.71
N ALA A 325 3.84 -7.42 28.82
CA ALA A 325 3.90 -8.29 29.96
C ALA A 325 5.27 -8.18 30.62
N ILE A 326 5.33 -8.31 31.94
CA ILE A 326 6.61 -8.38 32.66
C ILE A 326 6.83 -9.84 33.06
N ASP A 327 7.95 -10.41 32.62
CA ASP A 327 8.30 -11.79 32.93
C ASP A 327 8.32 -12.00 34.46
N ASN A 328 7.83 -13.16 34.91
CA ASN A 328 7.74 -13.56 36.33
C ASN A 328 6.78 -12.70 37.18
N THR A 329 5.81 -12.04 36.56
CA THR A 329 4.71 -11.35 37.24
C THR A 329 3.38 -11.65 36.56
N ASP A 330 2.26 -11.49 37.27
CA ASP A 330 0.92 -11.58 36.67
C ASP A 330 0.52 -10.31 35.89
N ILE A 331 1.48 -9.41 35.65
CA ILE A 331 1.23 -8.11 35.05
C ILE A 331 1.21 -8.26 33.54
N ALA A 332 0.00 -8.29 33.00
CA ALA A 332 -0.28 -8.16 31.58
C ALA A 332 -1.12 -6.90 31.35
N LEU A 333 -0.47 -5.82 30.92
CA LEU A 333 -1.14 -4.56 30.64
C LEU A 333 -1.47 -4.51 29.14
N LYS A 334 -2.76 -4.70 28.85
CA LYS A 334 -3.32 -4.43 27.53
C LYS A 334 -3.60 -2.94 27.46
N HIS A 335 -2.90 -2.25 26.57
CA HIS A 335 -3.16 -0.84 26.32
C HIS A 335 -3.60 -0.69 24.87
N ASP A 336 -4.76 -0.08 24.66
CA ASP A 336 -5.10 0.46 23.35
C ASP A 336 -4.20 1.69 23.16
N PHE A 337 -3.27 1.62 22.21
CA PHE A 337 -2.29 2.68 22.00
C PHE A 337 -2.93 3.86 21.28
N ILE A 338 -2.45 5.07 21.58
CA ILE A 338 -2.91 6.27 20.88
C ILE A 338 -2.26 6.24 19.49
N ARG A 339 -3.08 6.08 18.45
CA ARG A 339 -2.63 6.22 17.07
C ARG A 339 -2.45 7.72 16.78
N GLU A 340 -1.33 8.10 16.18
CA GLU A 340 -1.06 9.53 15.93
C GLU A 340 -2.11 10.18 15.00
N ASN A 341 -2.74 9.38 14.13
CA ASN A 341 -3.75 9.85 13.16
C ASN A 341 -5.16 9.28 13.41
N SER A 342 -5.50 8.80 14.62
CA SER A 342 -6.86 8.33 14.88
C SER A 342 -7.83 9.48 15.17
N MET A 343 -9.03 9.38 14.60
CA MET A 343 -10.17 10.20 14.99
C MET A 343 -10.71 9.73 16.35
N PRO A 344 -10.94 10.63 17.33
CA PRO A 344 -11.58 10.27 18.60
C PRO A 344 -12.98 9.70 18.39
N GLN A 345 -13.42 8.81 19.29
CA GLN A 345 -14.75 8.19 19.20
C GLN A 345 -15.87 9.23 19.20
N GLU A 346 -15.76 10.27 20.03
CA GLU A 346 -16.73 11.37 20.07
C GLU A 346 -16.89 12.07 18.72
N THR A 347 -15.78 12.24 17.99
CA THR A 347 -15.80 12.84 16.65
C THR A 347 -16.40 11.87 15.63
N MET A 348 -16.12 10.57 15.74
CA MET A 348 -16.75 9.55 14.90
C MET A 348 -18.27 9.49 15.12
N ASP A 349 -18.73 9.58 16.37
CA ASP A 349 -20.15 9.56 16.71
C ASP A 349 -20.86 10.82 16.21
N ALA A 350 -20.23 12.00 16.33
CA ALA A 350 -20.74 13.24 15.75
C ALA A 350 -20.90 13.16 14.23
N TRP A 351 -19.93 12.56 13.52
CA TRP A 351 -20.04 12.33 12.07
C TRP A 351 -21.14 11.33 11.73
N ARG A 352 -21.30 10.27 12.54
CA ARG A 352 -22.38 9.29 12.37
C ARG A 352 -23.74 9.93 12.52
N GLU A 353 -23.92 10.78 13.52
CA GLU A 353 -25.14 11.54 13.73
C GLU A 353 -25.40 12.51 12.56
N TYR A 354 -24.36 13.23 12.11
CA TYR A 354 -24.48 14.16 11.00
C TYR A 354 -24.86 13.48 9.66
N ILE A 355 -24.17 12.39 9.31
CA ILE A 355 -24.34 11.71 8.02
C ILE A 355 -25.59 10.83 8.01
N CYS A 356 -25.80 10.05 9.07
CA CYS A 356 -26.85 9.03 9.12
C CYS A 356 -28.10 9.48 9.87
N GLY A 357 -28.05 10.60 10.61
CA GLY A 357 -29.15 11.03 11.48
C GLY A 357 -29.37 10.11 12.69
N ILE A 358 -28.40 9.26 13.03
CA ILE A 358 -28.49 8.29 14.13
C ILE A 358 -27.80 8.92 15.35
N PRO A 359 -28.53 9.27 16.43
CA PRO A 359 -27.92 9.83 17.63
C PRO A 359 -26.90 8.88 18.24
N SER A 360 -25.84 9.45 18.80
CA SER A 360 -24.89 8.74 19.66
C SER A 360 -25.65 8.02 20.79
N SER A 361 -25.43 6.72 20.97
CA SER A 361 -26.08 5.91 22.01
C SER A 361 -25.44 6.06 23.39
#